data_AF-A0AAV9X1T1-F1
#
_entry.id   AF-A0AAV9X1T1-F1
#
_cell.length_a   1.000
_cell.length_b   1.000
_cell.length_c   1.000
_cell.angle_alpha   90.00
_cell.angle_beta   90.00
_cell.angle_gamma   90.00
#
_symmetry.space_group_name_H-M   'P 1'
#
loop_
_entity.id
_entity.type
_entity.pdbx_description
1 polymer ?
#
loop_
_entity_poly.entity_id
_entity_poly.type
_entity_poly.pdbx_seq_one_letter_code
_entity_poly.pdbx_strand_id
1 'polypeptide(L)'
;MIEFQLDLYNNRTQLQSKSFKEVVQKYRRKNGRHPPPKFDQHDCVDFDNFDRIMDDLRPFWGIPPADIRAMVKSMDSDKHKVAILKIRMHRVLPPPDPRPASWTWRADTFTKMLQSIAMYLPNLDIAMNTLDEPRVVVPWEDIQAYLEIERRNRNLTTLTLNTFSEAALENENNVKKDNIDLGFFDHSGKPYMDLASKSCPPDSYVRRPGIYNHKIESYFKDPVSGILLNYNRSMDLCTVGPLMSNLHGFLFSSSDTIATQKLVPIFGECKVNVNNDILFPANKYYDVDDAEYTYNSTHDVPWEEKKDVMFWRGVTSDGTQIKETWRNLGRHRFVAFTNATNLVDAKVKIMRTTAEAKVMKYHTALYPIASFMQSKTDVGFNKIQWCVPDCEYILKEIGTKDGVEFADVFKYKFLPDLDGHSFSGRWHAFLKSRSVSMKATIFKEWHDERLKEWVHFVPLSYRFDELYTVLTYFMGLEKEYLGNEVFHVPKHDATAEGIAERGREWASKVLRKEDIEIYMLRLMLEYARVVDDNRDTIGYSGDGSEVDKEFETPESQ
;
A
#
# COMPACT_ATOMS: atom_id res chain seq x y z
N MET A 1 16.73 3.29 17.18
CA MET A 1 15.47 3.05 16.44
C MET A 1 15.62 1.92 15.42
N ILE A 2 16.55 2.02 14.46
CA ILE A 2 16.75 0.97 13.44
C ILE A 2 17.03 -0.41 14.07
N GLU A 3 17.96 -0.49 15.03
CA GLU A 3 18.25 -1.73 15.77
C GLU A 3 17.02 -2.26 16.51
N PHE A 4 16.29 -1.38 17.21
CA PHE A 4 15.05 -1.75 17.89
C PHE A 4 13.99 -2.32 16.94
N GLN A 5 13.81 -1.74 15.75
CA GLN A 5 12.88 -2.27 14.74
C GLN A 5 13.35 -3.61 14.18
N LEU A 6 14.66 -3.79 14.02
CA LEU A 6 15.25 -5.06 13.61
C LEU A 6 15.02 -6.15 14.68
N ASP A 7 15.17 -5.82 15.96
CA ASP A 7 14.90 -6.75 17.06
C ASP A 7 13.42 -7.14 17.12
N LEU A 8 12.50 -6.17 16.96
CA LEU A 8 11.07 -6.44 16.87
C LEU A 8 10.73 -7.35 15.68
N TYR A 9 11.37 -7.11 14.53
CA TYR A 9 11.21 -7.94 13.35
C TYR A 9 11.71 -9.37 13.59
N ASN A 10 12.91 -9.54 14.14
CA ASN A 10 13.49 -10.85 14.45
C ASN A 10 12.63 -11.64 15.46
N ASN A 11 12.05 -10.96 16.46
CA ASN A 11 11.13 -11.60 17.38
C ASN A 11 9.83 -12.03 16.69
N ARG A 12 9.32 -11.23 15.75
CA ARG A 12 8.11 -11.57 14.99
C ARG A 12 8.34 -12.75 14.04
N THR A 13 9.50 -12.82 13.37
CA THR A 13 9.83 -13.93 12.46
C THR A 13 9.99 -15.26 13.21
N GLN A 14 10.48 -15.24 14.46
CA GLN A 14 10.51 -16.44 15.30
C GLN A 14 9.12 -16.99 15.66
N LEU A 15 8.08 -16.15 15.62
CA LEU A 15 6.69 -16.51 15.88
C LEU A 15 5.90 -16.85 14.61
N GLN A 16 6.55 -16.91 13.44
CA GLN A 16 5.91 -17.37 12.21
C GLN A 16 5.64 -18.87 12.28
N SER A 17 4.49 -19.27 11.75
CA SER A 17 4.10 -20.67 11.60
C SER A 17 5.14 -21.43 10.76
N LYS A 18 5.56 -22.60 11.24
CA LYS A 18 6.57 -23.47 10.62
C LYS A 18 5.99 -24.74 10.01
N SER A 19 4.70 -24.96 10.18
CA SER A 19 3.97 -26.11 9.66
C SER A 19 2.55 -25.69 9.27
N PHE A 20 1.93 -26.42 8.35
CA PHE A 20 0.56 -26.14 7.95
C PHE A 20 -0.41 -26.30 9.14
N LYS A 21 -0.13 -27.25 10.05
CA LYS A 21 -0.86 -27.37 11.32
C LYS A 21 -0.86 -26.08 12.15
N GLU A 22 0.28 -25.42 12.30
CA GLU A 22 0.37 -24.14 13.01
C GLU A 22 -0.42 -23.04 12.30
N VAL A 23 -0.38 -23.00 10.97
CA VAL A 23 -1.16 -22.05 10.15
C VAL A 23 -2.65 -22.23 10.41
N VAL A 24 -3.16 -23.46 10.36
CA VAL A 24 -4.57 -23.79 10.59
C VAL A 24 -5.00 -23.41 12.01
N GLN A 25 -4.17 -23.72 13.02
CA GLN A 25 -4.45 -23.35 14.41
C GLN A 25 -4.48 -21.83 14.61
N LYS A 26 -3.51 -21.12 14.04
CA LYS A 26 -3.42 -19.66 14.11
C LYS A 26 -4.62 -19.01 13.42
N TYR A 27 -4.99 -19.51 12.23
CA TYR A 27 -6.17 -19.07 11.50
C TYR A 27 -7.44 -19.22 12.34
N ARG A 28 -7.69 -20.41 12.91
CA ARG A 28 -8.89 -20.67 13.74
C ARG A 28 -8.93 -19.78 14.97
N ARG A 29 -7.80 -19.63 15.67
CA ARG A 29 -7.68 -18.78 16.85
C ARG A 29 -8.00 -17.32 16.52
N LYS A 30 -7.56 -16.83 15.36
CA LYS A 30 -7.73 -15.44 14.97
C LYS A 30 -9.14 -15.16 14.42
N ASN A 31 -9.61 -16.00 13.53
CA ASN A 31 -10.80 -15.78 12.72
C ASN A 31 -12.06 -16.42 13.31
N GLY A 32 -11.92 -17.38 14.23
CA GLY A 32 -13.04 -18.11 14.82
C GLY A 32 -13.80 -18.98 13.81
N ARG A 33 -13.15 -19.35 12.70
CA ARG A 33 -13.70 -20.17 11.60
C ARG A 33 -12.63 -21.12 11.07
N HIS A 34 -13.06 -22.21 10.44
CA HIS A 34 -12.17 -23.08 9.68
C HIS A 34 -11.62 -22.37 8.44
N PRO A 35 -10.39 -22.62 7.98
CA PRO A 35 -9.92 -22.12 6.68
C PRO A 35 -10.82 -22.62 5.54
N PRO A 36 -10.94 -21.91 4.40
CA PRO A 36 -11.72 -22.37 3.26
C PRO A 36 -11.15 -23.67 2.65
N PRO A 37 -11.91 -24.36 1.79
CA PRO A 37 -11.39 -25.47 0.99
C PRO A 37 -10.17 -25.05 0.16
N LYS A 38 -9.25 -26.01 -0.10
CA LYS A 38 -8.01 -25.78 -0.87
C LYS A 38 -7.04 -24.78 -0.23
N PHE A 39 -7.17 -24.54 1.07
CA PHE A 39 -6.25 -23.67 1.84
C PHE A 39 -4.87 -24.31 2.06
N ASP A 40 -4.69 -25.57 1.76
CA ASP A 40 -3.41 -26.27 1.72
C ASP A 40 -2.63 -26.02 0.42
N GLN A 41 -3.27 -25.41 -0.59
CA GLN A 41 -2.66 -25.25 -1.91
C GLN A 41 -1.65 -24.10 -1.94
N HIS A 42 -0.50 -24.39 -2.56
CA HIS A 42 0.71 -23.56 -2.73
C HIS A 42 1.64 -23.44 -1.52
N ASP A 43 2.92 -23.72 -1.78
CA ASP A 43 4.04 -23.49 -0.87
C ASP A 43 4.42 -22.00 -0.86
N CYS A 44 4.58 -21.44 0.33
CA CYS A 44 4.91 -20.03 0.51
C CYS A 44 5.90 -19.85 1.66
N VAL A 45 6.85 -18.92 1.52
CA VAL A 45 7.80 -18.63 2.60
C VAL A 45 7.10 -17.94 3.79
N ASP A 46 6.03 -17.20 3.51
CA ASP A 46 5.29 -16.41 4.48
C ASP A 46 3.85 -16.90 4.59
N PHE A 47 3.60 -17.82 5.52
CA PHE A 47 2.30 -18.43 5.74
C PHE A 47 1.30 -17.56 6.50
N ASP A 48 1.78 -16.52 7.18
CA ASP A 48 1.01 -15.86 8.23
C ASP A 48 0.54 -14.45 7.89
N ASN A 49 1.21 -13.76 6.95
CA ASN A 49 0.91 -12.36 6.65
C ASN A 49 -0.15 -12.24 5.53
N PHE A 50 -1.38 -12.65 5.88
CA PHE A 50 -2.59 -12.57 5.06
C PHE A 50 -3.74 -11.87 5.79
N ASP A 51 -3.45 -11.17 6.89
CA ASP A 51 -4.49 -10.63 7.77
C ASP A 51 -5.36 -9.59 7.07
N ARG A 52 -4.78 -8.84 6.13
CA ARG A 52 -5.44 -7.89 5.23
C ARG A 52 -6.64 -8.49 4.53
N ILE A 53 -6.54 -9.73 4.05
CA ILE A 53 -7.63 -10.41 3.35
C ILE A 53 -8.86 -10.49 4.27
N MET A 54 -8.64 -10.90 5.52
CA MET A 54 -9.73 -11.01 6.49
C MET A 54 -10.20 -9.65 6.96
N ASP A 55 -9.32 -8.69 7.18
CA ASP A 55 -9.72 -7.33 7.58
C ASP A 55 -10.62 -6.66 6.52
N ASP A 56 -10.38 -6.95 5.25
CA ASP A 56 -11.18 -6.44 4.13
C ASP A 56 -12.49 -7.21 3.94
N LEU A 57 -12.49 -8.54 4.13
CA LEU A 57 -13.65 -9.39 3.88
C LEU A 57 -14.62 -9.53 5.07
N ARG A 58 -14.16 -9.33 6.31
CA ARG A 58 -14.97 -9.50 7.53
C ARG A 58 -16.28 -8.70 7.53
N PRO A 59 -16.32 -7.42 7.12
CA PRO A 59 -17.58 -6.68 7.06
C PRO A 59 -18.66 -7.38 6.19
N PHE A 60 -18.27 -8.07 5.12
CA PHE A 60 -19.21 -8.74 4.21
C PHE A 60 -19.88 -9.97 4.83
N TRP A 61 -19.36 -10.53 5.93
CA TRP A 61 -20.07 -11.56 6.70
C TRP A 61 -21.35 -11.04 7.38
N GLY A 62 -21.48 -9.72 7.50
CA GLY A 62 -22.71 -9.07 7.96
C GLY A 62 -23.79 -8.94 6.89
N ILE A 63 -23.51 -9.33 5.65
CA ILE A 63 -24.43 -9.22 4.50
C ILE A 63 -24.81 -10.63 4.02
N PRO A 64 -26.07 -10.91 3.65
CA PRO A 64 -26.45 -12.17 3.02
C PRO A 64 -25.65 -12.43 1.73
N PRO A 65 -25.15 -13.66 1.48
CA PRO A 65 -24.34 -13.96 0.29
C PRO A 65 -25.03 -13.60 -1.03
N ALA A 66 -26.32 -13.88 -1.16
CA ALA A 66 -27.13 -13.53 -2.33
C ALA A 66 -27.16 -12.02 -2.61
N ASP A 67 -27.20 -11.17 -1.58
CA ASP A 67 -27.19 -9.71 -1.75
C ASP A 67 -25.83 -9.22 -2.25
N ILE A 68 -24.73 -9.86 -1.82
CA ILE A 68 -23.38 -9.57 -2.31
C ILE A 68 -23.29 -9.88 -3.81
N ARG A 69 -23.77 -11.06 -4.23
CA ARG A 69 -23.82 -11.44 -5.65
C ARG A 69 -24.71 -10.50 -6.47
N ALA A 70 -25.86 -10.11 -5.93
CA ALA A 70 -26.75 -9.15 -6.57
C ALA A 70 -26.10 -7.77 -6.74
N MET A 71 -25.35 -7.28 -5.74
CA MET A 71 -24.57 -6.04 -5.85
C MET A 71 -23.53 -6.11 -6.98
N VAL A 72 -22.79 -7.21 -7.10
CA VAL A 72 -21.84 -7.43 -8.20
C VAL A 72 -22.54 -7.40 -9.56
N LYS A 73 -23.68 -8.08 -9.68
CA LYS A 73 -24.49 -8.10 -10.91
C LYS A 73 -25.03 -6.72 -11.29
N SER A 74 -25.42 -5.89 -10.32
CA SER A 74 -25.87 -4.51 -10.56
C SER A 74 -24.74 -3.56 -10.97
N MET A 75 -23.47 -3.91 -10.70
CA MET A 75 -22.30 -3.16 -11.15
C MET A 75 -21.91 -3.41 -12.62
N ASP A 76 -22.52 -4.40 -13.29
CA ASP A 76 -22.26 -4.82 -14.67
C ASP A 76 -22.75 -3.77 -15.71
N SER A 77 -22.11 -2.61 -15.72
CA SER A 77 -22.37 -1.47 -16.59
C SER A 77 -21.18 -0.49 -16.59
N ASP A 78 -20.81 0.04 -17.76
CA ASP A 78 -19.74 1.02 -17.92
C ASP A 78 -19.92 2.30 -17.09
N LYS A 79 -21.15 2.61 -16.66
CA LYS A 79 -21.46 3.75 -15.79
C LYS A 79 -20.74 3.68 -14.44
N HIS A 80 -20.46 2.46 -13.97
CA HIS A 80 -19.86 2.25 -12.64
C HIS A 80 -18.33 2.25 -12.65
N LYS A 81 -17.69 2.19 -13.83
CA LYS A 81 -16.23 2.06 -13.97
C LYS A 81 -15.69 0.88 -13.17
N VAL A 82 -16.33 -0.27 -13.36
CA VAL A 82 -16.02 -1.55 -12.73
C VAL A 82 -16.04 -2.62 -13.81
N ALA A 83 -15.02 -3.47 -13.86
CA ALA A 83 -15.01 -4.64 -14.73
C ALA A 83 -15.50 -5.87 -13.94
N ILE A 84 -16.43 -6.63 -14.51
CA ILE A 84 -16.94 -7.87 -13.90
C ILE A 84 -16.22 -9.07 -14.52
N LEU A 85 -15.29 -9.67 -13.78
CA LEU A 85 -14.57 -10.86 -14.20
C LEU A 85 -15.30 -12.10 -13.67
N LYS A 86 -15.40 -13.14 -14.51
CA LYS A 86 -16.19 -14.34 -14.21
C LYS A 86 -15.32 -15.58 -14.29
N ILE A 87 -15.43 -16.44 -13.28
CA ILE A 87 -14.88 -17.79 -13.27
C ILE A 87 -16.05 -18.77 -13.41
N ARG A 88 -15.97 -19.68 -14.38
CA ARG A 88 -16.91 -20.78 -14.56
C ARG A 88 -16.17 -22.07 -14.83
N MET A 89 -16.59 -23.16 -14.19
CA MET A 89 -15.99 -24.48 -14.37
C MET A 89 -14.45 -24.44 -14.28
N HIS A 90 -13.95 -23.76 -13.23
CA HIS A 90 -12.51 -23.62 -12.96
C HIS A 90 -11.70 -22.88 -14.05
N ARG A 91 -12.36 -22.05 -14.87
CA ARG A 91 -11.74 -21.25 -15.93
C ARG A 91 -12.24 -19.82 -15.89
N VAL A 92 -11.35 -18.87 -16.19
CA VAL A 92 -11.73 -17.46 -16.36
C VAL A 92 -12.38 -17.29 -17.73
N LEU A 93 -13.57 -16.72 -17.78
CA LEU A 93 -14.27 -16.41 -19.02
C LEU A 93 -13.59 -15.25 -19.76
N PRO A 94 -13.66 -15.21 -21.10
CA PRO A 94 -13.17 -14.07 -21.87
C PRO A 94 -13.98 -12.79 -21.55
N PRO A 95 -13.44 -11.60 -21.89
CA PRO A 95 -14.21 -10.36 -21.83
C PRO A 95 -15.54 -10.47 -22.60
N PRO A 96 -16.59 -9.76 -22.17
CA PRO A 96 -17.84 -9.66 -22.94
C PRO A 96 -17.59 -9.16 -24.36
N ASP A 97 -18.45 -9.58 -25.30
CA ASP A 97 -18.48 -9.08 -26.69
C ASP A 97 -19.85 -8.44 -26.95
N PRO A 98 -19.95 -7.12 -27.23
CA PRO A 98 -18.84 -6.17 -27.40
C PRO A 98 -18.10 -5.86 -26.09
N ARG A 99 -16.78 -5.58 -26.21
CA ARG A 99 -15.91 -5.26 -25.08
C ARG A 99 -16.35 -3.95 -24.41
N PRO A 100 -16.70 -3.95 -23.10
CA PRO A 100 -17.07 -2.74 -22.38
C PRO A 100 -15.91 -1.76 -22.23
N ALA A 101 -16.19 -0.46 -22.14
CA ALA A 101 -15.15 0.57 -21.94
C ALA A 101 -14.44 0.46 -20.59
N SER A 102 -15.13 -0.09 -19.58
CA SER A 102 -14.56 -0.45 -18.27
C SER A 102 -13.51 -1.57 -18.36
N TRP A 103 -13.50 -2.38 -19.42
CA TRP A 103 -12.52 -3.45 -19.58
C TRP A 103 -11.19 -2.91 -20.14
N THR A 104 -10.39 -2.32 -19.27
CA THR A 104 -9.07 -1.73 -19.57
C THR A 104 -7.94 -2.75 -19.49
N TRP A 105 -6.69 -2.32 -19.72
CA TRP A 105 -5.49 -3.15 -19.50
C TRP A 105 -5.41 -3.70 -18.07
N ARG A 106 -5.98 -3.00 -17.07
CA ARG A 106 -6.06 -3.49 -15.68
C ARG A 106 -6.88 -4.78 -15.60
N ALA A 107 -8.02 -4.82 -16.29
CA ALA A 107 -8.87 -6.00 -16.30
C ALA A 107 -8.19 -7.18 -17.02
N ASP A 108 -7.41 -6.89 -18.06
CA ASP A 108 -6.61 -7.92 -18.75
C ASP A 108 -5.51 -8.49 -17.84
N THR A 109 -4.80 -7.65 -17.10
CA THR A 109 -3.76 -8.11 -16.15
C THR A 109 -4.36 -8.88 -14.97
N PHE A 110 -5.48 -8.41 -14.42
CA PHE A 110 -6.21 -9.12 -13.36
C PHE A 110 -6.77 -10.47 -13.85
N THR A 111 -7.22 -10.55 -15.12
CA THR A 111 -7.59 -11.81 -15.77
C THR A 111 -6.42 -12.79 -15.78
N LYS A 112 -5.21 -12.35 -16.14
CA LYS A 112 -4.00 -13.20 -16.12
C LYS A 112 -3.66 -13.70 -14.71
N MET A 113 -3.83 -12.86 -13.68
CA MET A 113 -3.66 -13.30 -12.29
C MET A 113 -4.68 -14.40 -11.94
N LEU A 114 -5.97 -14.18 -12.24
CA LEU A 114 -7.02 -15.18 -11.96
C LEU A 114 -6.80 -16.49 -12.72
N GLN A 115 -6.32 -16.42 -13.97
CA GLN A 115 -6.04 -17.60 -14.79
C GLN A 115 -5.03 -18.55 -14.14
N SER A 116 -4.01 -18.02 -13.45
CA SER A 116 -2.98 -18.83 -12.77
C SER A 116 -3.55 -19.71 -11.65
N ILE A 117 -4.68 -19.31 -11.05
CA ILE A 117 -5.28 -19.95 -9.88
C ILE A 117 -6.69 -20.51 -10.13
N ALA A 118 -7.28 -20.28 -11.31
CA ALA A 118 -8.68 -20.59 -11.60
C ALA A 118 -9.03 -22.07 -11.41
N MET A 119 -8.07 -22.98 -11.61
CA MET A 119 -8.24 -24.42 -11.38
C MET A 119 -8.67 -24.75 -9.93
N TYR A 120 -8.34 -23.89 -8.98
CA TYR A 120 -8.68 -24.07 -7.57
C TYR A 120 -10.02 -23.42 -7.19
N LEU A 121 -10.52 -22.48 -7.98
CA LEU A 121 -11.64 -21.63 -7.59
C LEU A 121 -13.00 -22.19 -8.06
N PRO A 122 -14.08 -22.01 -7.28
CA PRO A 122 -15.44 -22.31 -7.74
C PRO A 122 -15.90 -21.26 -8.77
N ASN A 123 -17.17 -21.35 -9.17
CA ASN A 123 -17.78 -20.28 -9.96
C ASN A 123 -17.81 -18.97 -9.15
N LEU A 124 -17.34 -17.87 -9.73
CA LEU A 124 -17.26 -16.56 -9.07
C LEU A 124 -17.53 -15.41 -10.05
N ASP A 125 -18.13 -14.34 -9.54
CA ASP A 125 -18.21 -13.03 -10.19
C ASP A 125 -17.47 -12.01 -9.31
N ILE A 126 -16.53 -11.28 -9.91
CA ILE A 126 -15.57 -10.42 -9.22
C ILE A 126 -15.65 -9.01 -9.82
N ALA A 127 -15.97 -8.02 -9.00
CA ALA A 127 -16.06 -6.61 -9.40
C ALA A 127 -14.74 -5.88 -9.13
N MET A 128 -13.96 -5.63 -10.19
CA MET A 128 -12.67 -4.94 -10.11
C MET A 128 -12.83 -3.45 -10.41
N ASN A 129 -12.36 -2.57 -9.52
CA ASN A 129 -12.24 -1.13 -9.78
C ASN A 129 -11.30 -0.88 -10.96
N THR A 130 -11.71 -0.05 -11.91
CA THR A 130 -10.89 0.27 -13.09
C THR A 130 -10.20 1.62 -12.98
N LEU A 131 -10.49 2.38 -11.92
CA LEU A 131 -9.93 3.70 -11.62
C LEU A 131 -8.69 3.58 -10.73
N ASP A 132 -7.90 4.64 -10.67
CA ASP A 132 -6.69 4.71 -9.83
C ASP A 132 -7.03 4.80 -8.34
N GLU A 133 -8.10 5.52 -8.01
CA GLU A 133 -8.49 5.90 -6.65
C GLU A 133 -9.50 4.91 -6.02
N PRO A 134 -9.44 4.70 -4.69
CA PRO A 134 -10.35 3.78 -3.97
C PRO A 134 -11.79 4.29 -3.93
N ARG A 135 -12.76 3.37 -3.78
CA ARG A 135 -14.18 3.63 -4.09
C ARG A 135 -15.09 3.54 -2.88
N VAL A 136 -14.80 2.69 -1.90
CA VAL A 136 -15.75 2.31 -0.84
C VAL A 136 -15.33 2.96 0.48
N VAL A 137 -16.12 3.91 1.00
CA VAL A 137 -15.83 4.69 2.22
C VAL A 137 -17.05 4.73 3.12
N VAL A 138 -17.30 3.61 3.80
CA VAL A 138 -18.51 3.38 4.60
C VAL A 138 -18.37 4.09 5.95
N PRO A 139 -19.43 4.76 6.47
CA PRO A 139 -19.41 5.34 7.82
C PRO A 139 -19.02 4.33 8.90
N TRP A 140 -18.36 4.82 9.94
CA TRP A 140 -17.76 3.96 10.98
C TRP A 140 -18.82 3.12 11.68
N GLU A 141 -19.96 3.73 12.02
CA GLU A 141 -21.08 3.11 12.71
C GLU A 141 -21.66 1.94 11.89
N ASP A 142 -21.78 2.10 10.57
CA ASP A 142 -22.29 1.07 9.67
C ASP A 142 -21.31 -0.12 9.58
N ILE A 143 -20.00 0.15 9.46
CA ILE A 143 -18.97 -0.90 9.51
C ILE A 143 -18.99 -1.64 10.85
N GLN A 144 -19.14 -0.93 11.98
CA GLN A 144 -19.24 -1.59 13.28
C GLN A 144 -20.45 -2.52 13.38
N ALA A 145 -21.60 -2.13 12.80
CA ALA A 145 -22.79 -2.97 12.77
C ALA A 145 -22.55 -4.27 11.99
N TYR A 146 -21.93 -4.20 10.80
CA TYR A 146 -21.54 -5.39 10.03
C TYR A 146 -20.54 -6.28 10.78
N LEU A 147 -19.53 -5.68 11.41
CA LEU A 147 -18.54 -6.40 12.19
C LEU A 147 -19.11 -7.04 13.47
N GLU A 148 -20.17 -6.48 14.04
CA GLU A 148 -20.86 -7.07 15.16
C GLU A 148 -21.60 -8.35 14.75
N ILE A 149 -22.28 -8.34 13.59
CA ILE A 149 -22.87 -9.55 13.00
C ILE A 149 -21.77 -10.59 12.71
N GLU A 150 -20.67 -10.19 12.07
CA GLU A 150 -19.53 -11.06 11.79
C GLU A 150 -19.01 -11.76 13.05
N ARG A 151 -18.81 -11.01 14.13
CA ARG A 151 -18.31 -11.52 15.42
C ARG A 151 -19.28 -12.51 16.07
N ARG A 152 -20.58 -12.21 16.08
CA ARG A 152 -21.62 -13.08 16.66
C ARG A 152 -21.77 -14.39 15.89
N ASN A 153 -21.54 -14.37 14.58
CA ASN A 153 -21.67 -15.53 13.69
C ASN A 153 -20.36 -16.33 13.54
N ARG A 154 -19.33 -16.07 14.35
CA ARG A 154 -18.12 -16.91 14.35
C ARG A 154 -18.45 -18.27 14.94
N ASN A 155 -18.17 -19.33 14.20
CA ASN A 155 -18.38 -20.69 14.66
C ASN A 155 -17.33 -21.65 14.08
N LEU A 156 -16.83 -22.52 14.94
CA LEU A 156 -16.01 -23.69 14.60
C LEU A 156 -16.91 -24.92 14.70
N THR A 157 -17.82 -25.06 13.74
CA THR A 157 -18.71 -26.23 13.67
C THR A 157 -17.92 -27.51 13.35
N THR A 158 -18.34 -28.65 13.88
CA THR A 158 -17.77 -29.95 13.51
C THR A 158 -18.38 -30.49 12.21
N LEU A 159 -19.53 -29.95 11.78
CA LEU A 159 -20.22 -30.31 10.55
C LEU A 159 -19.74 -29.44 9.39
N THR A 160 -18.46 -29.53 9.04
CA THR A 160 -17.87 -28.75 7.95
C THR A 160 -17.76 -29.56 6.65
N LEU A 161 -18.07 -28.91 5.53
CA LEU A 161 -17.85 -29.42 4.19
C LEU A 161 -16.58 -28.80 3.62
N ASN A 162 -15.59 -29.63 3.28
CA ASN A 162 -14.34 -29.20 2.65
C ASN A 162 -14.48 -29.01 1.13
N THR A 163 -15.62 -28.44 0.69
CA THR A 163 -15.95 -28.20 -0.71
C THR A 163 -16.81 -26.94 -0.83
N PHE A 164 -16.69 -26.21 -1.93
CA PHE A 164 -17.63 -25.12 -2.26
C PHE A 164 -18.93 -25.66 -2.85
N SER A 165 -20.00 -24.87 -2.79
CA SER A 165 -21.27 -25.23 -3.41
C SER A 165 -21.17 -25.19 -4.94
N GLU A 166 -21.68 -26.21 -5.63
CA GLU A 166 -21.66 -26.27 -7.11
C GLU A 166 -22.63 -25.26 -7.78
N ALA A 167 -23.64 -24.76 -7.06
CA ALA A 167 -24.90 -24.32 -7.67
C ALA A 167 -25.29 -22.83 -7.58
N ALA A 168 -24.45 -21.90 -7.10
CA ALA A 168 -24.96 -20.58 -6.69
C ALA A 168 -25.16 -19.52 -7.80
N LEU A 169 -24.52 -19.62 -8.97
CA LEU A 169 -24.47 -18.48 -9.93
C LEU A 169 -25.30 -18.63 -11.21
N GLU A 170 -25.87 -19.81 -11.51
CA GLU A 170 -26.57 -20.05 -12.78
C GLU A 170 -28.10 -19.93 -12.67
N ASN A 171 -28.68 -20.05 -11.48
CA ASN A 171 -30.13 -19.94 -11.27
C ASN A 171 -30.63 -18.48 -11.04
N GLU A 172 -29.78 -17.47 -11.20
CA GLU A 172 -30.11 -16.06 -10.96
C GLU A 172 -30.74 -15.33 -12.17
N ASN A 173 -31.39 -16.05 -13.08
CA ASN A 173 -32.20 -15.45 -14.15
C ASN A 173 -33.43 -14.67 -13.60
N ASN A 174 -33.73 -14.77 -12.30
CA ASN A 174 -34.85 -14.09 -11.64
C ASN A 174 -34.46 -12.90 -10.73
N VAL A 175 -33.17 -12.62 -10.50
CA VAL A 175 -32.77 -11.41 -9.76
C VAL A 175 -32.77 -10.23 -10.73
N LYS A 176 -33.80 -9.39 -10.64
CA LYS A 176 -33.91 -8.15 -11.43
C LYS A 176 -32.67 -7.29 -11.18
N LYS A 177 -31.86 -7.08 -12.23
CA LYS A 177 -30.63 -6.26 -12.25
C LYS A 177 -30.84 -4.82 -11.74
N ASP A 178 -32.08 -4.33 -11.75
CA ASP A 178 -32.36 -2.91 -11.93
C ASP A 178 -32.71 -2.09 -10.67
N ASN A 179 -32.73 -2.67 -9.46
CA ASN A 179 -33.24 -1.96 -8.27
C ASN A 179 -32.28 -1.83 -7.07
N ILE A 180 -31.01 -2.25 -7.19
CA ILE A 180 -30.04 -2.05 -6.09
C ILE A 180 -29.37 -0.69 -6.24
N ASP A 181 -29.69 0.23 -5.33
CA ASP A 181 -28.95 1.47 -5.21
C ASP A 181 -27.59 1.22 -4.55
N LEU A 182 -26.54 1.22 -5.37
CA LEU A 182 -25.15 1.04 -4.97
C LEU A 182 -24.52 2.29 -4.34
N GLY A 183 -25.23 3.43 -4.37
CA GLY A 183 -24.81 4.66 -3.70
C GLY A 183 -23.56 5.32 -4.28
N PHE A 184 -23.24 5.06 -5.57
CA PHE A 184 -22.10 5.72 -6.21
C PHE A 184 -22.40 7.18 -6.54
N PHE A 185 -21.42 8.06 -6.27
CA PHE A 185 -21.48 9.47 -6.62
C PHE A 185 -20.08 10.00 -6.97
N ASP A 186 -20.03 11.06 -7.77
CA ASP A 186 -18.79 11.75 -8.12
C ASP A 186 -18.35 12.71 -6.98
N HIS A 187 -17.13 12.47 -6.51
CA HIS A 187 -16.44 13.26 -5.47
C HIS A 187 -15.08 13.80 -5.96
N SER A 188 -14.86 13.83 -7.27
CA SER A 188 -13.63 14.36 -7.87
C SER A 188 -13.41 15.82 -7.51
N GLY A 189 -12.17 16.20 -7.19
CA GLY A 189 -11.77 17.57 -6.86
C GLY A 189 -12.37 18.14 -5.56
N LYS A 190 -13.06 17.32 -4.75
CA LYS A 190 -13.65 17.73 -3.47
C LYS A 190 -12.82 17.23 -2.30
N PRO A 191 -12.89 17.87 -1.12
CA PRO A 191 -12.19 17.38 0.08
C PRO A 191 -12.63 15.95 0.44
N TYR A 192 -11.71 14.99 0.34
CA TYR A 192 -11.99 13.58 0.66
C TYR A 192 -12.30 13.38 2.15
N MET A 193 -11.77 14.25 3.01
CA MET A 193 -12.01 14.21 4.44
C MET A 193 -13.48 14.46 4.83
N ASP A 194 -14.30 15.04 3.95
CA ASP A 194 -15.76 15.15 4.14
C ASP A 194 -16.46 13.78 4.17
N LEU A 195 -15.85 12.78 3.54
CA LEU A 195 -16.27 11.38 3.56
C LEU A 195 -15.50 10.62 4.63
N ALA A 196 -14.17 10.65 4.57
CA ALA A 196 -13.30 9.85 5.44
C ALA A 196 -13.49 10.13 6.94
N SER A 197 -13.81 11.36 7.32
CA SER A 197 -14.07 11.70 8.73
C SER A 197 -15.24 10.94 9.33
N LYS A 198 -16.28 10.64 8.54
CA LYS A 198 -17.46 9.84 8.96
C LYS A 198 -17.12 8.37 9.11
N SER A 199 -16.12 7.89 8.38
CA SER A 199 -15.59 6.52 8.46
C SER A 199 -14.60 6.31 9.61
N CYS A 200 -14.33 7.37 10.39
CA CYS A 200 -13.48 7.31 11.56
C CYS A 200 -14.25 7.10 12.87
N PRO A 201 -13.63 6.47 13.89
CA PRO A 201 -14.19 6.35 15.22
C PRO A 201 -14.69 7.70 15.77
N PRO A 202 -15.81 7.76 16.52
CA PRO A 202 -16.35 9.00 17.08
C PRO A 202 -15.38 9.77 17.99
N ASP A 203 -14.39 9.09 18.56
CA ASP A 203 -13.35 9.65 19.41
C ASP A 203 -12.06 10.06 18.69
N SER A 204 -12.00 9.85 17.38
CA SER A 204 -10.87 10.22 16.53
C SER A 204 -10.61 11.73 16.48
N TYR A 205 -9.37 12.10 16.14
CA TYR A 205 -8.94 13.49 16.03
C TYR A 205 -9.71 14.25 14.94
N VAL A 206 -10.02 13.59 13.83
CA VAL A 206 -10.77 14.22 12.72
C VAL A 206 -12.22 14.53 13.10
N ARG A 207 -12.85 13.76 14.01
CA ARG A 207 -14.21 14.02 14.50
C ARG A 207 -14.26 14.93 15.72
N ARG A 208 -13.11 15.34 16.26
CA ARG A 208 -12.97 16.22 17.42
C ARG A 208 -12.10 17.44 17.08
N PRO A 209 -12.63 18.43 16.34
CA PRO A 209 -11.89 19.62 15.98
C PRO A 209 -11.46 20.39 17.24
N GLY A 210 -10.22 20.91 17.24
CA GLY A 210 -9.68 21.72 18.35
C GLY A 210 -8.46 21.14 19.07
N ILE A 211 -7.88 20.02 18.61
CA ILE A 211 -6.62 19.47 19.16
C ILE A 211 -5.41 20.03 18.41
N TYR A 212 -4.40 20.48 19.17
CA TYR A 212 -3.15 21.06 18.64
C TYR A 212 -2.28 20.04 17.89
N ASN A 213 -1.76 20.44 16.73
CA ASN A 213 -0.94 19.63 15.82
C ASN A 213 0.21 18.86 16.51
N HIS A 214 0.89 19.49 17.48
CA HIS A 214 1.99 18.85 18.21
C HIS A 214 1.59 17.59 18.98
N LYS A 215 0.35 17.54 19.49
CA LYS A 215 -0.15 16.35 20.17
C LYS A 215 -0.32 15.20 19.17
N ILE A 216 -0.81 15.48 17.96
CA ILE A 216 -0.98 14.46 16.91
C ILE A 216 0.38 13.93 16.46
N GLU A 217 1.36 14.81 16.22
CA GLU A 217 2.71 14.40 15.81
C GLU A 217 3.40 13.49 16.83
N SER A 218 3.18 13.70 18.14
CA SER A 218 3.77 12.87 19.19
C SER A 218 3.38 11.38 19.15
N TYR A 219 2.31 11.01 18.43
CA TYR A 219 1.90 9.61 18.27
C TYR A 219 2.72 8.84 17.23
N PHE A 220 3.43 9.55 16.35
CA PHE A 220 4.13 8.92 15.24
C PHE A 220 5.54 9.46 14.97
N LYS A 221 5.95 10.56 15.59
CA LYS A 221 7.28 11.15 15.48
C LYS A 221 8.01 11.24 16.81
N ASP A 222 9.33 11.12 16.74
CA ASP A 222 10.21 11.47 17.86
C ASP A 222 10.23 13.00 18.03
N PRO A 223 9.93 13.54 19.22
CA PRO A 223 9.88 15.00 19.42
C PRO A 223 11.24 15.67 19.21
N VAL A 224 12.34 14.96 19.45
CA VAL A 224 13.70 15.54 19.40
C VAL A 224 14.24 15.58 17.98
N SER A 225 14.16 14.47 17.24
CA SER A 225 14.70 14.33 15.88
C SER A 225 13.66 14.56 14.78
N GLY A 226 12.37 14.38 15.07
CA GLY A 226 11.30 14.46 14.09
C GLY A 226 11.14 13.19 13.23
N ILE A 227 12.00 12.18 13.40
CA ILE A 227 11.92 10.94 12.61
C ILE A 227 10.65 10.16 12.93
N LEU A 228 10.16 9.41 11.94
CA LEU A 228 9.00 8.53 12.10
C LEU A 228 9.31 7.34 13.01
N LEU A 229 8.52 7.20 14.08
CA LEU A 229 8.55 6.07 15.01
C LEU A 229 7.41 5.08 14.77
N ASN A 230 6.25 5.56 14.30
CA ASN A 230 5.09 4.73 14.03
C ASN A 230 4.54 5.01 12.64
N TYR A 231 4.99 4.21 11.67
CA TYR A 231 4.63 4.36 10.26
C TYR A 231 3.13 4.18 10.00
N ASN A 232 2.51 3.19 10.67
CA ASN A 232 1.08 2.96 10.54
C ASN A 232 0.24 4.14 11.04
N ARG A 233 0.65 4.82 12.11
CA ARG A 233 -0.04 6.01 12.61
C ARG A 233 0.19 7.23 11.73
N SER A 234 1.33 7.35 11.05
CA SER A 234 1.58 8.47 10.14
C SER A 234 0.71 8.48 8.88
N MET A 235 0.05 7.36 8.56
CA MET A 235 -0.87 7.22 7.43
C MET A 235 -2.33 7.00 7.84
N ASP A 236 -2.64 6.99 9.14
CA ASP A 236 -4.00 6.82 9.67
C ASP A 236 -4.76 8.14 9.58
N LEU A 237 -5.64 8.31 8.60
CA LEU A 237 -6.40 9.54 8.37
C LEU A 237 -7.32 9.93 9.54
N CYS A 238 -7.71 8.98 10.39
CA CYS A 238 -8.46 9.29 11.61
C CYS A 238 -7.60 10.00 12.66
N THR A 239 -6.28 9.80 12.58
CA THR A 239 -5.28 10.45 13.42
C THR A 239 -4.70 11.69 12.74
N VAL A 240 -4.17 11.54 11.52
CA VAL A 240 -3.39 12.59 10.83
C VAL A 240 -4.22 13.45 9.87
N GLY A 241 -5.50 13.15 9.67
CA GLY A 241 -6.40 13.92 8.80
C GLY A 241 -6.29 15.44 8.99
N PRO A 242 -6.32 15.96 10.23
CA PRO A 242 -6.14 17.40 10.48
C PRO A 242 -4.79 17.99 10.02
N LEU A 243 -3.74 17.17 9.90
CA LEU A 243 -2.41 17.58 9.45
C LEU A 243 -2.22 17.44 7.93
N MET A 244 -3.02 16.59 7.28
CA MET A 244 -2.76 16.07 5.93
C MET A 244 -3.83 16.42 4.90
N SER A 245 -5.03 16.84 5.31
CA SER A 245 -6.20 16.99 4.43
C SER A 245 -5.93 17.82 3.17
N ASN A 246 -5.06 18.82 3.26
CA ASN A 246 -4.71 19.74 2.17
C ASN A 246 -3.27 19.55 1.68
N LEU A 247 -2.65 18.39 1.90
CA LEU A 247 -1.22 18.14 1.62
C LEU A 247 -0.95 16.92 0.73
N HIS A 248 -2.01 16.26 0.24
CA HIS A 248 -1.96 15.11 -0.65
C HIS A 248 -3.04 15.24 -1.73
N GLY A 249 -2.72 14.99 -3.01
CA GLY A 249 -3.62 15.22 -4.14
C GLY A 249 -4.95 14.47 -4.02
N PHE A 250 -4.93 13.17 -3.74
CA PHE A 250 -6.15 12.39 -3.43
C PHE A 250 -7.08 13.03 -2.37
N LEU A 251 -6.53 13.72 -1.36
CA LEU A 251 -7.33 14.23 -0.23
C LEU A 251 -8.06 15.54 -0.53
N PHE A 252 -7.58 16.37 -1.46
CA PHE A 252 -8.19 17.67 -1.75
C PHE A 252 -8.39 17.99 -3.23
N SER A 253 -7.79 17.24 -4.15
CA SER A 253 -7.76 17.51 -5.58
C SER A 253 -7.71 16.22 -6.40
N SER A 254 -8.44 15.20 -5.98
CA SER A 254 -8.54 13.94 -6.73
C SER A 254 -9.02 14.18 -8.16
N SER A 255 -8.59 13.34 -9.11
CA SER A 255 -8.92 13.55 -10.52
C SER A 255 -10.28 12.95 -10.88
N ASP A 256 -10.56 11.73 -10.41
CA ASP A 256 -11.68 10.92 -10.89
C ASP A 256 -12.33 10.09 -9.76
N THR A 257 -12.39 10.62 -8.53
CA THR A 257 -12.96 9.88 -7.38
C THR A 257 -14.45 9.68 -7.59
N ILE A 258 -14.85 8.43 -7.83
CA ILE A 258 -16.25 8.00 -7.71
C ILE A 258 -16.37 7.22 -6.41
N ALA A 259 -17.05 7.76 -5.41
CA ALA A 259 -17.16 7.14 -4.09
C ALA A 259 -18.52 6.49 -3.86
N THR A 260 -18.60 5.59 -2.88
CA THR A 260 -19.85 5.15 -2.26
C THR A 260 -19.67 5.06 -0.74
N GLN A 261 -20.73 5.41 0.00
CA GLN A 261 -20.82 5.23 1.44
C GLN A 261 -21.55 3.94 1.84
N LYS A 262 -21.89 3.08 0.87
CA LYS A 262 -22.46 1.76 1.10
C LYS A 262 -21.38 0.68 0.97
N LEU A 263 -21.49 -0.38 1.77
CA LEU A 263 -20.56 -1.51 1.68
C LEU A 263 -20.87 -2.34 0.43
N VAL A 264 -20.02 -2.23 -0.59
CA VAL A 264 -20.12 -2.96 -1.86
C VAL A 264 -18.82 -3.72 -2.14
N PRO A 265 -18.87 -4.93 -2.75
CA PRO A 265 -17.71 -5.81 -2.90
C PRO A 265 -16.85 -5.42 -4.11
N ILE A 266 -16.08 -4.33 -3.99
CA ILE A 266 -15.17 -3.85 -5.04
C ILE A 266 -13.73 -4.21 -4.69
N PHE A 267 -13.02 -4.80 -5.66
CA PHE A 267 -11.59 -5.09 -5.57
C PHE A 267 -10.77 -3.90 -6.07
N GLY A 268 -9.79 -3.45 -5.27
CA GLY A 268 -8.94 -2.29 -5.57
C GLY A 268 -7.45 -2.60 -5.37
N GLU A 269 -6.60 -1.86 -6.09
CA GLU A 269 -5.14 -2.03 -6.04
C GLU A 269 -4.52 -1.43 -4.76
N CYS A 270 -5.15 -0.38 -4.22
CA CYS A 270 -4.76 0.27 -2.98
C CYS A 270 -5.97 0.97 -2.35
N LYS A 271 -5.83 1.42 -1.10
CA LYS A 271 -6.86 2.20 -0.39
C LYS A 271 -6.30 2.98 0.80
N VAL A 272 -6.99 4.01 1.32
CA VAL A 272 -6.59 4.60 2.62
C VAL A 272 -7.22 3.82 3.78
N ASN A 273 -6.77 4.04 5.02
CA ASN A 273 -7.11 3.18 6.15
C ASN A 273 -8.62 3.13 6.52
N VAL A 274 -9.42 4.07 6.02
CA VAL A 274 -10.87 4.14 6.23
C VAL A 274 -11.69 3.47 5.13
N ASN A 275 -11.06 3.09 4.01
CA ASN A 275 -11.75 2.46 2.90
C ASN A 275 -12.03 0.98 3.13
N ASN A 276 -13.09 0.50 2.47
CA ASN A 276 -13.56 -0.89 2.54
C ASN A 276 -13.41 -1.63 1.20
N ASP A 277 -12.69 -1.07 0.22
CA ASP A 277 -12.25 -1.81 -0.97
C ASP A 277 -11.48 -3.07 -0.55
N ILE A 278 -11.64 -4.16 -1.31
CA ILE A 278 -10.97 -5.43 -1.08
C ILE A 278 -9.64 -5.41 -1.81
N LEU A 279 -8.52 -5.39 -1.08
CA LEU A 279 -7.21 -5.22 -1.71
C LEU A 279 -6.75 -6.48 -2.46
N PHE A 280 -6.34 -6.28 -3.71
CA PHE A 280 -5.58 -7.26 -4.48
C PHE A 280 -4.20 -6.68 -4.88
N PRO A 281 -3.22 -7.53 -5.24
CA PRO A 281 -1.92 -7.05 -5.69
C PRO A 281 -2.06 -6.22 -6.96
N ALA A 282 -1.53 -5.00 -6.95
CA ALA A 282 -1.67 -4.09 -8.08
C ALA A 282 -1.21 -4.71 -9.42
N ASN A 283 -1.92 -4.40 -10.49
CA ASN A 283 -1.64 -4.88 -11.85
C ASN A 283 -0.21 -4.54 -12.28
N LYS A 284 0.30 -3.35 -11.91
CA LYS A 284 1.67 -2.94 -12.22
C LYS A 284 2.74 -3.84 -11.60
N TYR A 285 2.45 -4.57 -10.53
CA TYR A 285 3.40 -5.52 -9.94
C TYR A 285 3.45 -6.87 -10.66
N TYR A 286 2.46 -7.16 -11.50
CA TYR A 286 2.35 -8.40 -12.27
C TYR A 286 2.66 -8.21 -13.77
N ASP A 287 2.54 -6.96 -14.25
CA ASP A 287 2.90 -6.54 -15.60
C ASP A 287 4.42 -6.34 -15.75
N VAL A 288 5.15 -7.46 -15.81
CA VAL A 288 6.64 -7.47 -15.84
C VAL A 288 7.25 -6.99 -17.16
N ASP A 289 6.43 -6.75 -18.19
CA ASP A 289 6.90 -6.29 -19.50
C ASP A 289 6.98 -4.75 -19.57
N ASP A 290 6.43 -4.04 -18.58
CA ASP A 290 6.50 -2.58 -18.52
C ASP A 290 7.84 -2.11 -17.93
N ALA A 291 8.74 -1.69 -18.82
CA ALA A 291 10.08 -1.22 -18.48
C ALA A 291 10.09 0.06 -17.62
N GLU A 292 8.98 0.81 -17.52
CA GLU A 292 8.89 1.99 -16.65
C GLU A 292 8.72 1.64 -15.16
N TYR A 293 8.36 0.38 -14.85
CA TYR A 293 8.06 -0.09 -13.49
C TYR A 293 8.80 -1.37 -13.10
N THR A 294 9.49 -2.02 -14.04
CA THR A 294 10.14 -3.31 -13.81
C THR A 294 11.60 -3.16 -13.40
N TYR A 295 12.02 -3.94 -12.40
CA TYR A 295 13.41 -4.02 -11.98
C TYR A 295 14.29 -4.67 -13.05
N ASN A 296 15.45 -4.05 -13.33
CA ASN A 296 16.46 -4.59 -14.22
C ASN A 296 17.80 -4.70 -13.50
N SER A 297 18.23 -5.93 -13.23
CA SER A 297 19.48 -6.21 -12.53
C SER A 297 20.74 -5.83 -13.29
N THR A 298 20.70 -5.67 -14.62
CA THR A 298 21.90 -5.34 -15.40
C THR A 298 22.36 -3.89 -15.21
N HIS A 299 21.48 -3.01 -14.72
CA HIS A 299 21.80 -1.61 -14.40
C HIS A 299 22.01 -1.37 -12.90
N ASP A 300 21.74 -2.37 -12.06
CA ASP A 300 21.88 -2.28 -10.61
C ASP A 300 23.32 -2.59 -10.19
N VAL A 301 24.13 -1.54 -10.07
CA VAL A 301 25.55 -1.61 -9.69
C VAL A 301 25.74 -1.98 -8.21
N PRO A 302 26.92 -2.52 -7.82
CA PRO A 302 27.27 -2.75 -6.41
C PRO A 302 27.15 -1.49 -5.54
N TRP A 303 26.91 -1.66 -4.23
CA TRP A 303 26.64 -0.56 -3.31
C TRP A 303 27.73 0.52 -3.30
N GLU A 304 28.98 0.11 -3.39
CA GLU A 304 30.18 0.93 -3.38
C GLU A 304 30.32 1.79 -4.64
N GLU A 305 29.73 1.34 -5.76
CA GLU A 305 29.72 2.05 -7.04
C GLU A 305 28.49 2.99 -7.19
N LYS A 306 27.48 2.85 -6.31
CA LYS A 306 26.30 3.71 -6.35
C LYS A 306 26.65 5.15 -5.99
N LYS A 307 26.03 6.08 -6.72
CA LYS A 307 26.10 7.52 -6.43
C LYS A 307 25.42 7.81 -5.09
N ASP A 308 26.15 8.48 -4.19
CA ASP A 308 25.69 8.89 -2.87
C ASP A 308 24.75 10.10 -2.94
N VAL A 309 23.62 9.91 -3.62
CA VAL A 309 22.61 10.92 -3.96
C VAL A 309 21.21 10.31 -3.81
N MET A 310 20.27 11.10 -3.30
CA MET A 310 18.85 10.78 -3.38
C MET A 310 18.29 11.20 -4.74
N PHE A 311 17.80 10.24 -5.50
CA PHE A 311 17.42 10.45 -6.90
C PHE A 311 15.91 10.25 -7.12
N TRP A 312 15.26 11.19 -7.79
CA TRP A 312 13.86 11.04 -8.20
C TRP A 312 13.58 11.75 -9.53
N ARG A 313 12.89 11.04 -10.42
CA ARG A 313 12.22 11.58 -11.62
C ARG A 313 10.81 11.06 -11.65
N GLY A 314 9.89 11.92 -12.06
CA GLY A 314 8.49 11.55 -12.23
C GLY A 314 7.69 12.68 -12.85
N VAL A 315 6.43 12.38 -13.10
CA VAL A 315 5.44 13.34 -13.59
C VAL A 315 4.58 13.87 -12.44
N THR A 316 3.80 14.91 -12.73
CA THR A 316 2.87 15.60 -11.82
C THR A 316 1.56 14.82 -11.60
N SER A 317 1.63 13.50 -11.41
CA SER A 317 0.48 12.60 -11.34
C SER A 317 -0.18 12.51 -9.95
N ASP A 318 -0.21 13.57 -9.14
CA ASP A 318 -0.64 13.53 -7.72
C ASP A 318 -2.14 13.84 -7.55
N GLY A 319 -2.58 14.91 -8.23
CA GLY A 319 -3.97 15.35 -8.26
C GLY A 319 -4.14 16.41 -9.34
N THR A 320 -5.38 16.85 -9.55
CA THR A 320 -5.69 17.94 -10.47
C THR A 320 -4.93 19.19 -10.05
N GLN A 321 -4.16 19.76 -10.97
CA GLN A 321 -3.35 20.94 -10.70
C GLN A 321 -4.10 22.20 -11.13
N ILE A 322 -4.39 23.08 -10.18
CA ILE A 322 -4.91 24.42 -10.42
C ILE A 322 -3.99 25.49 -9.81
N LYS A 323 -4.10 26.72 -10.33
CA LYS A 323 -3.21 27.84 -9.98
C LYS A 323 -3.15 28.12 -8.47
N GLU A 324 -4.25 27.91 -7.77
CA GLU A 324 -4.42 28.23 -6.36
C GLU A 324 -3.79 27.20 -5.43
N THR A 325 -3.77 25.91 -5.81
CA THR A 325 -3.48 24.81 -4.87
C THR A 325 -2.37 23.86 -5.32
N TRP A 326 -1.80 24.00 -6.52
CA TRP A 326 -0.76 23.08 -7.02
C TRP A 326 0.45 22.96 -6.08
N ARG A 327 0.80 24.02 -5.35
CA ARG A 327 1.91 24.03 -4.38
C ARG A 327 1.68 23.12 -3.17
N ASN A 328 0.44 22.71 -2.94
CA ASN A 328 0.07 21.82 -1.84
C ASN A 328 0.18 20.34 -2.20
N LEU A 329 0.28 20.01 -3.49
CA LEU A 329 0.44 18.63 -3.95
C LEU A 329 1.76 18.05 -3.44
N GLY A 330 1.72 16.81 -2.94
CA GLY A 330 2.84 16.08 -2.37
C GLY A 330 4.08 16.05 -3.25
N ARG A 331 3.95 15.70 -4.53
CA ARG A 331 5.11 15.66 -5.44
C ARG A 331 5.72 17.04 -5.70
N HIS A 332 4.88 18.09 -5.79
CA HIS A 332 5.36 19.47 -5.95
C HIS A 332 6.08 19.95 -4.69
N ARG A 333 5.52 19.64 -3.51
CA ARG A 333 6.17 19.89 -2.23
C ARG A 333 7.49 19.14 -2.13
N PHE A 334 7.55 17.87 -2.50
CA PHE A 334 8.80 17.09 -2.45
C PHE A 334 9.90 17.69 -3.34
N VAL A 335 9.55 18.12 -4.57
CA VAL A 335 10.48 18.84 -5.45
C VAL A 335 10.91 20.18 -4.81
N ALA A 336 10.00 20.92 -4.18
CA ALA A 336 10.34 22.16 -3.49
C ALA A 336 11.25 21.94 -2.26
N PHE A 337 11.01 20.88 -1.48
CA PHE A 337 11.80 20.51 -0.29
C PHE A 337 13.23 20.06 -0.63
N THR A 338 13.47 19.70 -1.89
CA THR A 338 14.77 19.21 -2.37
C THR A 338 15.49 20.22 -3.27
N ASN A 339 14.81 21.30 -3.68
CA ASN A 339 15.39 22.33 -4.52
C ASN A 339 16.27 23.28 -3.69
N ALA A 340 17.60 23.17 -3.85
CA ALA A 340 18.57 24.00 -3.15
C ALA A 340 18.35 25.52 -3.33
N THR A 341 17.85 25.96 -4.48
CA THR A 341 17.56 27.38 -4.75
C THR A 341 16.44 27.90 -3.84
N ASN A 342 15.45 27.06 -3.52
CA ASN A 342 14.38 27.42 -2.58
C ASN A 342 14.84 27.41 -1.12
N LEU A 343 16.03 26.88 -0.85
CA LEU A 343 16.55 26.64 0.50
C LEU A 343 17.71 27.55 0.88
N VAL A 344 18.12 28.49 0.02
CA VAL A 344 19.31 29.36 0.22
C VAL A 344 19.29 30.04 1.58
N ASP A 345 18.14 30.55 2.02
CA ASP A 345 17.97 31.22 3.30
C ASP A 345 17.36 30.32 4.40
N ALA A 346 17.10 29.04 4.07
CA ALA A 346 16.42 28.12 4.98
C ALA A 346 17.38 27.48 5.98
N LYS A 347 17.12 27.68 7.27
CA LYS A 347 17.71 26.89 8.35
C LYS A 347 16.75 25.81 8.79
N VAL A 348 17.13 24.55 8.60
CA VAL A 348 16.27 23.40 8.87
C VAL A 348 16.78 22.61 10.07
N LYS A 349 15.88 21.86 10.70
CA LYS A 349 16.20 21.00 11.82
C LYS A 349 17.01 19.78 11.36
N ILE A 350 18.19 19.59 11.96
CA ILE A 350 19.01 18.38 11.83
C ILE A 350 19.48 17.87 13.19
N MET A 351 20.08 16.68 13.22
CA MET A 351 20.67 16.09 14.42
C MET A 351 22.21 16.10 14.32
N ARG A 352 22.85 17.10 14.92
CA ARG A 352 24.32 17.23 14.93
C ARG A 352 24.95 16.48 16.11
N THR A 353 26.21 16.09 15.96
CA THR A 353 27.00 15.49 17.04
C THR A 353 27.98 16.49 17.63
N THR A 354 28.28 16.35 18.93
CA THR A 354 29.38 17.07 19.57
C THR A 354 30.63 16.19 19.59
N ALA A 355 31.75 16.70 19.08
CA ALA A 355 32.99 15.94 18.92
C ALA A 355 33.70 15.58 20.25
N GLU A 356 33.15 16.00 21.39
CA GLU A 356 33.86 16.09 22.67
C GLU A 356 33.62 14.89 23.62
N ALA A 357 32.76 13.93 23.26
CA ALA A 357 32.40 12.81 24.13
C ALA A 357 32.87 11.45 23.57
N LYS A 358 33.34 10.57 24.48
CA LYS A 358 33.58 9.13 24.20
C LYS A 358 32.32 8.38 23.73
N VAL A 359 31.15 9.02 23.85
CA VAL A 359 29.84 8.53 23.40
C VAL A 359 29.26 9.60 22.48
N MET A 360 28.93 9.24 21.24
CA MET A 360 28.30 10.15 20.27
C MET A 360 26.93 10.60 20.80
N LYS A 361 26.82 11.87 21.17
CA LYS A 361 25.55 12.48 21.56
C LYS A 361 25.01 13.32 20.42
N TYR A 362 23.75 13.08 20.07
CA TYR A 362 23.04 13.86 19.07
C TYR A 362 22.25 14.99 19.74
N HIS A 363 22.31 16.16 19.12
CA HIS A 363 21.59 17.35 19.55
C HIS A 363 20.89 17.97 18.35
N THR A 364 19.68 18.47 18.58
CA THR A 364 18.95 19.23 17.58
C THR A 364 19.70 20.54 17.29
N ALA A 365 19.82 20.90 16.01
CA ALA A 365 20.34 22.18 15.58
C ALA A 365 19.65 22.67 14.30
N LEU A 366 19.69 23.99 14.06
CA LEU A 366 19.20 24.62 12.84
C LEU A 366 20.37 24.83 11.88
N TYR A 367 20.33 24.20 10.70
CA TYR A 367 21.43 24.15 9.75
C TYR A 367 21.03 24.71 8.37
N PRO A 368 21.86 25.57 7.73
CA PRO A 368 21.62 26.04 6.37
C PRO A 368 21.84 24.92 5.34
N ILE A 369 20.75 24.25 4.95
CA ILE A 369 20.82 22.95 4.25
C ILE A 369 21.07 23.05 2.74
N ALA A 370 21.04 24.24 2.15
CA ALA A 370 21.03 24.44 0.69
C ALA A 370 22.19 23.72 -0.03
N SER A 371 23.43 23.93 0.43
CA SER A 371 24.63 23.33 -0.19
C SER A 371 24.65 21.80 -0.06
N PHE A 372 24.18 21.28 1.09
CA PHE A 372 23.99 19.85 1.28
C PHE A 372 22.97 19.29 0.28
N MET A 373 21.79 19.90 0.14
CA MET A 373 20.78 19.42 -0.81
C MET A 373 21.25 19.50 -2.26
N GLN A 374 22.00 20.55 -2.63
CA GLN A 374 22.55 20.72 -3.97
C GLN A 374 23.49 19.57 -4.36
N SER A 375 24.29 19.08 -3.42
CA SER A 375 25.27 18.02 -3.67
C SER A 375 24.72 16.61 -3.45
N LYS A 376 23.65 16.46 -2.65
CA LYS A 376 23.13 15.16 -2.21
C LYS A 376 21.78 14.78 -2.80
N THR A 377 21.14 15.64 -3.58
CA THR A 377 19.86 15.32 -4.21
C THR A 377 19.84 15.62 -5.69
N ASP A 378 19.20 14.72 -6.44
CA ASP A 378 18.84 14.95 -7.83
C ASP A 378 17.38 14.58 -8.05
N VAL A 379 16.51 15.54 -7.71
CA VAL A 379 15.06 15.42 -7.77
C VAL A 379 14.50 16.42 -8.78
N GLY A 380 13.48 16.03 -9.54
CA GLY A 380 12.75 16.95 -10.42
C GLY A 380 11.71 16.25 -11.28
N PHE A 381 10.78 17.04 -11.82
CA PHE A 381 9.82 16.55 -12.80
C PHE A 381 10.49 16.37 -14.15
N ASN A 382 10.28 15.22 -14.82
CA ASN A 382 10.66 15.08 -16.22
C ASN A 382 9.60 15.66 -17.17
N LYS A 383 8.34 15.72 -16.71
CA LYS A 383 7.24 16.32 -17.43
C LYS A 383 6.20 16.89 -16.47
N ILE A 384 5.71 18.09 -16.79
CA ILE A 384 4.59 18.74 -16.11
C ILE A 384 3.37 18.62 -17.03
N GLN A 385 2.29 18.00 -16.54
CA GLN A 385 1.12 17.67 -17.35
C GLN A 385 -0.16 17.59 -16.50
N TRP A 386 -1.33 17.55 -17.16
CA TRP A 386 -2.65 17.45 -16.52
C TRP A 386 -3.00 18.63 -15.59
N CYS A 387 -2.54 19.82 -15.97
CA CYS A 387 -2.90 21.07 -15.31
C CYS A 387 -4.15 21.67 -15.94
N VAL A 388 -4.92 22.40 -15.14
CA VAL A 388 -6.13 23.08 -15.56
C VAL A 388 -5.94 24.61 -15.36
N PRO A 389 -6.24 25.43 -16.37
CA PRO A 389 -6.60 25.06 -17.74
C PRO A 389 -5.40 24.59 -18.59
N ASP A 390 -4.18 25.01 -18.23
CA ASP A 390 -2.91 24.69 -18.89
C ASP A 390 -1.76 24.68 -17.86
N CYS A 391 -0.58 24.22 -18.25
CA CYS A 391 0.56 24.08 -17.32
C CYS A 391 1.50 25.30 -17.28
N GLU A 392 1.23 26.39 -17.99
CA GLU A 392 2.17 27.52 -18.10
C GLU A 392 2.49 28.14 -16.74
N TYR A 393 1.50 28.22 -15.84
CA TYR A 393 1.69 28.85 -14.54
C TYR A 393 2.63 28.05 -13.63
N ILE A 394 2.76 26.74 -13.83
CA ILE A 394 3.73 25.91 -13.11
C ILE A 394 5.10 25.98 -13.80
N LEU A 395 5.12 25.89 -15.13
CA LEU A 395 6.37 25.96 -15.93
C LEU A 395 7.13 27.28 -15.75
N LYS A 396 6.43 28.37 -15.43
CA LYS A 396 7.04 29.68 -15.09
C LYS A 396 7.75 29.68 -13.72
N GLU A 397 7.41 28.74 -12.85
CA GLU A 397 7.86 28.68 -11.44
C GLU A 397 8.83 27.52 -11.19
N ILE A 398 8.61 26.39 -11.86
CA ILE A 398 9.39 25.16 -11.72
C ILE A 398 9.76 24.62 -13.10
N GLY A 399 11.06 24.42 -13.32
CA GLY A 399 11.57 23.79 -14.54
C GLY A 399 11.46 22.26 -14.52
N THR A 400 11.62 21.65 -15.69
CA THR A 400 11.79 20.20 -15.84
C THR A 400 13.27 19.81 -15.80
N LYS A 401 13.53 18.55 -15.48
CA LYS A 401 14.83 17.89 -15.67
C LYS A 401 14.73 16.83 -16.75
N ASP A 402 15.85 16.45 -17.34
CA ASP A 402 15.86 15.37 -18.33
C ASP A 402 15.33 14.07 -17.73
N GLY A 403 14.58 13.33 -18.55
CA GLY A 403 14.19 11.97 -18.25
C GLY A 403 15.41 11.07 -18.13
N VAL A 404 15.31 10.08 -17.25
CA VAL A 404 16.32 9.03 -17.09
C VAL A 404 15.62 7.71 -17.32
N GLU A 405 16.26 6.80 -18.06
CA GLU A 405 15.75 5.44 -18.21
C GLU A 405 15.52 4.82 -16.84
N PHE A 406 14.38 4.14 -16.65
CA PHE A 406 14.03 3.64 -15.33
C PHE A 406 15.09 2.69 -14.76
N ALA A 407 15.69 1.85 -15.60
CA ALA A 407 16.78 0.96 -15.17
C ALA A 407 18.00 1.73 -14.61
N ASP A 408 18.27 2.94 -15.09
CA ASP A 408 19.41 3.75 -14.66
C ASP A 408 19.22 4.40 -13.29
N VAL A 409 18.01 4.38 -12.73
CA VAL A 409 17.77 4.87 -11.35
C VAL A 409 18.46 3.99 -10.31
N PHE A 410 18.74 2.72 -10.62
CA PHE A 410 19.43 1.79 -9.72
C PHE A 410 20.93 2.11 -9.53
N LYS A 411 21.45 3.13 -10.22
CA LYS A 411 22.81 3.66 -10.01
C LYS A 411 22.93 4.60 -8.79
N TYR A 412 21.82 4.91 -8.12
CA TYR A 412 21.77 5.87 -7.00
C TYR A 412 21.46 5.16 -5.67
N LYS A 413 22.05 5.64 -4.56
CA LYS A 413 21.89 4.99 -3.25
C LYS A 413 20.50 5.14 -2.65
N PHE A 414 19.78 6.24 -2.85
CA PHE A 414 18.49 6.49 -2.18
C PHE A 414 17.37 6.78 -3.17
N LEU A 415 16.30 5.98 -3.13
CA LEU A 415 15.19 6.01 -4.08
C LEU A 415 13.85 6.25 -3.34
N PRO A 416 13.33 7.49 -3.34
CA PRO A 416 12.04 7.81 -2.75
C PRO A 416 10.89 7.39 -3.66
N ASP A 417 9.95 6.67 -3.08
CA ASP A 417 8.66 6.30 -3.65
C ASP A 417 7.56 7.18 -3.06
N LEU A 418 6.82 7.85 -3.95
CA LEU A 418 5.84 8.88 -3.61
C LEU A 418 4.54 8.58 -4.34
N ASP A 419 3.42 8.72 -3.62
CA ASP A 419 2.09 8.60 -4.19
C ASP A 419 1.90 9.52 -5.41
N GLY A 420 1.11 9.02 -6.37
CA GLY A 420 0.47 9.80 -7.41
C GLY A 420 -1.01 9.99 -7.08
N HIS A 421 -1.88 9.77 -8.07
CA HIS A 421 -3.34 9.74 -7.92
C HIS A 421 -3.69 8.69 -6.86
N SER A 422 -2.93 7.59 -6.88
CA SER A 422 -2.89 6.60 -5.82
C SER A 422 -1.47 6.08 -5.58
N PHE A 423 -1.29 4.81 -5.24
CA PHE A 423 0.03 4.19 -5.01
C PHE A 423 0.98 4.32 -6.23
N SER A 424 2.27 4.10 -6.01
CA SER A 424 3.30 4.09 -7.06
C SER A 424 3.69 2.66 -7.45
N GLY A 425 3.50 2.31 -8.73
CA GLY A 425 3.89 1.00 -9.26
C GLY A 425 5.40 0.72 -9.25
N ARG A 426 6.26 1.73 -8.96
CA ARG A 426 7.73 1.58 -8.93
C ARG A 426 8.22 0.89 -7.66
N TRP A 427 7.37 0.77 -6.64
CA TRP A 427 7.74 0.32 -5.30
C TRP A 427 8.42 -1.06 -5.28
N HIS A 428 7.84 -2.04 -6.00
CA HIS A 428 8.42 -3.38 -6.12
C HIS A 428 9.83 -3.35 -6.72
N ALA A 429 10.07 -2.51 -7.73
CA ALA A 429 11.36 -2.45 -8.38
C ALA A 429 12.44 -1.81 -7.50
N PHE A 430 12.08 -0.78 -6.71
CA PHE A 430 12.99 -0.17 -5.75
C PHE A 430 13.42 -1.18 -4.68
N LEU A 431 12.47 -1.92 -4.11
CA LEU A 431 12.78 -2.94 -3.11
C LEU A 431 13.66 -4.07 -3.65
N LYS A 432 13.59 -4.40 -4.95
CA LYS A 432 14.43 -5.44 -5.58
C LYS A 432 15.85 -4.97 -5.93
N SER A 433 16.09 -3.65 -5.88
CA SER A 433 17.41 -3.08 -6.16
C SER A 433 18.32 -3.09 -4.93
N ARG A 434 19.62 -2.87 -5.13
CA ARG A 434 20.58 -2.65 -4.04
C ARG A 434 20.52 -1.23 -3.45
N SER A 435 19.47 -0.46 -3.73
CA SER A 435 19.32 0.92 -3.25
C SER A 435 18.41 0.99 -2.03
N VAL A 436 18.62 2.01 -1.19
CA VAL A 436 17.73 2.31 -0.08
C VAL A 436 16.41 2.83 -0.64
N SER A 437 15.38 1.99 -0.55
CA SER A 437 14.01 2.37 -0.82
C SER A 437 13.49 3.25 0.31
N MET A 438 12.92 4.41 -0.03
CA MET A 438 12.26 5.30 0.94
C MET A 438 10.79 5.43 0.55
N LYS A 439 9.85 5.31 1.48
CA LYS A 439 8.40 5.33 1.14
C LYS A 439 7.68 6.46 1.85
N ALA A 440 7.02 7.32 1.09
CA ALA A 440 6.05 8.28 1.59
C ALA A 440 4.69 8.01 0.96
N THR A 441 3.77 7.44 1.75
CA THR A 441 2.42 7.11 1.27
C THR A 441 1.34 7.28 2.32
N ILE A 442 0.10 7.53 1.88
CA ILE A 442 -1.11 7.35 2.70
C ILE A 442 -1.89 6.08 2.35
N PHE A 443 -1.50 5.39 1.27
CA PHE A 443 -2.20 4.21 0.77
C PHE A 443 -1.68 2.92 1.41
N LYS A 444 -2.62 2.03 1.68
CA LYS A 444 -2.43 0.64 2.05
C LYS A 444 -2.44 -0.23 0.81
N GLU A 445 -1.56 -1.22 0.80
CA GLU A 445 -1.40 -2.20 -0.28
C GLU A 445 -1.35 -3.62 0.28
N TRP A 446 -1.47 -4.61 -0.62
CA TRP A 446 -1.53 -6.03 -0.29
C TRP A 446 -0.32 -6.54 0.52
N HIS A 447 0.86 -5.95 0.35
CA HIS A 447 2.13 -6.40 0.94
C HIS A 447 2.51 -5.73 2.27
N ASP A 448 1.69 -4.82 2.81
CA ASP A 448 2.05 -4.00 3.98
C ASP A 448 2.41 -4.82 5.23
N GLU A 449 1.85 -6.02 5.37
CA GLU A 449 2.18 -6.91 6.48
C GLU A 449 3.53 -7.62 6.33
N ARG A 450 4.02 -7.73 5.09
CA ARG A 450 5.26 -8.42 4.75
C ARG A 450 6.45 -7.48 4.90
N LEU A 451 6.27 -6.20 4.55
CA LEU A 451 7.32 -5.19 4.66
C LEU A 451 7.32 -4.51 6.03
N LYS A 452 8.49 -4.04 6.48
CA LYS A 452 8.70 -3.46 7.81
C LYS A 452 9.59 -2.25 7.69
N GLU A 453 9.10 -1.14 8.18
CA GLU A 453 9.80 0.13 8.21
C GLU A 453 11.11 0.01 9.03
N TRP A 454 12.13 0.77 8.63
CA TRP A 454 13.49 0.76 9.18
C TRP A 454 14.25 -0.57 9.06
N VAL A 455 13.58 -1.67 8.71
CA VAL A 455 14.19 -2.99 8.45
C VAL A 455 14.42 -3.19 6.95
N HIS A 456 13.35 -3.04 6.15
CA HIS A 456 13.34 -3.28 4.71
C HIS A 456 13.36 -1.98 3.89
N PHE A 457 12.95 -0.85 4.47
CA PHE A 457 12.90 0.44 3.80
C PHE A 457 12.92 1.59 4.82
N VAL A 458 13.19 2.81 4.37
CA VAL A 458 13.14 4.02 5.19
C VAL A 458 11.75 4.68 5.07
N PRO A 459 10.95 4.77 6.14
CA PRO A 459 9.66 5.44 6.06
C PRO A 459 9.85 6.96 6.04
N LEU A 460 9.01 7.65 5.26
CA LEU A 460 8.87 9.10 5.23
C LEU A 460 7.40 9.47 5.45
N SER A 461 7.18 10.53 6.21
CA SER A 461 5.89 11.16 6.35
C SER A 461 5.62 11.95 5.09
N TYR A 462 4.36 12.02 4.70
CA TYR A 462 3.96 12.80 3.52
C TYR A 462 4.07 14.33 3.75
N ARG A 463 4.55 14.75 4.94
CA ARG A 463 4.92 16.13 5.28
C ARG A 463 6.38 16.46 4.97
N PHE A 464 7.25 15.45 4.86
CA PHE A 464 8.68 15.55 4.49
C PHE A 464 9.56 16.38 5.42
N ASP A 465 9.06 16.82 6.57
CA ASP A 465 9.76 17.68 7.52
C ASP A 465 10.93 16.97 8.23
N GLU A 466 10.94 15.64 8.24
CA GLU A 466 12.07 14.84 8.74
C GLU A 466 13.15 14.55 7.69
N LEU A 467 12.90 14.87 6.41
CA LEU A 467 13.76 14.47 5.28
C LEU A 467 15.22 14.88 5.49
N TYR A 468 15.46 16.12 5.93
CA TYR A 468 16.81 16.64 6.14
C TYR A 468 17.55 15.90 7.26
N THR A 469 16.85 15.53 8.34
CA THR A 469 17.44 14.73 9.42
C THR A 469 17.78 13.32 8.93
N VAL A 470 16.91 12.70 8.14
CA VAL A 470 17.14 11.38 7.55
C VAL A 470 18.33 11.38 6.59
N LEU A 471 18.39 12.34 5.68
CA LEU A 471 19.48 12.42 4.69
C LEU A 471 20.82 12.74 5.33
N THR A 472 20.88 13.72 6.24
CA THR A 472 22.14 14.06 6.93
C THR A 472 22.62 12.92 7.82
N TYR A 473 21.72 12.12 8.41
CA TYR A 473 22.10 10.92 9.14
C TYR A 473 22.78 9.88 8.22
N PHE A 474 22.14 9.51 7.12
CA PHE A 474 22.70 8.46 6.26
C PHE A 474 23.92 8.90 5.45
N MET A 475 23.88 10.11 4.88
CA MET A 475 24.93 10.62 3.99
C MET A 475 26.06 11.33 4.74
N GLY A 476 25.85 11.67 6.02
CA GLY A 476 26.79 12.39 6.85
C GLY A 476 26.87 13.88 6.52
N LEU A 477 27.41 14.65 7.46
CA LEU A 477 27.75 16.06 7.32
C LEU A 477 29.19 16.23 7.81
N GLU A 478 30.07 16.64 6.92
CA GLU A 478 31.46 16.94 7.26
C GLU A 478 31.53 18.06 8.29
N LYS A 479 32.64 18.13 9.03
CA LYS A 479 32.80 19.12 10.10
C LYS A 479 32.83 20.52 9.51
N GLU A 480 31.79 21.30 9.81
CA GLU A 480 31.62 22.67 9.34
C GLU A 480 31.50 23.65 10.51
N TYR A 481 32.12 24.82 10.38
CA TYR A 481 32.06 25.90 11.37
C TYR A 481 31.21 27.03 10.81
N LEU A 482 30.10 27.33 11.49
CA LEU A 482 29.20 28.43 11.13
C LEU A 482 29.07 29.37 12.33
N GLY A 483 29.85 30.45 12.29
CA GLY A 483 30.04 31.31 13.46
C GLY A 483 30.70 30.52 14.61
N ASN A 484 30.05 30.49 15.77
CA ASN A 484 30.52 29.76 16.95
C ASN A 484 29.98 28.32 17.04
N GLU A 485 29.16 27.89 16.09
CA GLU A 485 28.57 26.55 16.09
C GLU A 485 29.38 25.59 15.20
N VAL A 486 29.55 24.36 15.69
CA VAL A 486 30.17 23.26 14.96
C VAL A 486 29.09 22.27 14.55
N PHE A 487 28.98 22.03 13.25
CA PHE A 487 28.09 21.05 12.66
C PHE A 487 28.90 19.85 12.20
N HIS A 488 28.46 18.67 12.60
CA HIS A 488 29.02 17.41 12.14
C HIS A 488 27.96 16.32 12.33
N VAL A 489 27.85 15.42 11.36
CA VAL A 489 27.07 14.19 11.45
C VAL A 489 27.92 13.08 10.85
N PRO A 490 28.28 12.03 11.60
CA PRO A 490 28.99 10.91 11.00
C PRO A 490 28.10 10.25 9.94
N LYS A 491 28.72 9.76 8.87
CA LYS A 491 28.03 9.01 7.83
C LYS A 491 27.63 7.63 8.34
N HIS A 492 26.39 7.20 8.11
CA HIS A 492 25.89 5.85 8.47
C HIS A 492 25.69 4.98 7.22
N ASP A 493 26.73 4.90 6.38
CA ASP A 493 26.67 4.23 5.07
C ASP A 493 26.35 2.73 5.21
N ALA A 494 27.03 2.03 6.13
CA ALA A 494 26.79 0.62 6.40
C ALA A 494 25.37 0.34 6.93
N THR A 495 24.78 1.28 7.68
CA THR A 495 23.39 1.17 8.13
C THR A 495 22.42 1.31 6.95
N ALA A 496 22.70 2.24 6.02
CA ALA A 496 21.92 2.41 4.80
C ALA A 496 21.99 1.16 3.92
N GLU A 497 23.19 0.64 3.67
CA GLU A 497 23.43 -0.59 2.93
C GLU A 497 22.68 -1.78 3.54
N GLY A 498 22.77 -1.95 4.86
CA GLY A 498 22.09 -3.04 5.54
C GLY A 498 20.57 -2.98 5.39
N ILE A 499 19.95 -1.79 5.33
CA ILE A 499 18.51 -1.66 5.05
C ILE A 499 18.21 -2.06 3.60
N ALA A 500 19.01 -1.59 2.64
CA ALA A 500 18.84 -1.92 1.22
C ALA A 500 18.94 -3.43 0.97
N GLU A 501 19.98 -4.08 1.49
CA GLU A 501 20.17 -5.51 1.31
C GLU A 501 19.08 -6.34 2.00
N ARG A 502 18.69 -6.02 3.25
CA ARG A 502 17.56 -6.71 3.89
C ARG A 502 16.26 -6.54 3.11
N GLY A 503 15.99 -5.33 2.60
CA GLY A 503 14.84 -5.05 1.75
C GLY A 503 14.83 -5.92 0.49
N ARG A 504 15.97 -5.98 -0.20
CA ARG A 504 16.20 -6.77 -1.41
C ARG A 504 16.04 -8.27 -1.18
N GLU A 505 16.76 -8.80 -0.19
CA GLU A 505 16.70 -10.21 0.19
C GLU A 505 15.28 -10.62 0.56
N TRP A 506 14.57 -9.80 1.36
CA TRP A 506 13.21 -10.12 1.75
C TRP A 506 12.22 -10.00 0.59
N ALA A 507 12.29 -8.95 -0.22
CA ALA A 507 11.44 -8.78 -1.40
C ALA A 507 11.57 -9.94 -2.39
N SER A 508 12.77 -10.50 -2.55
CA SER A 508 13.00 -11.70 -3.38
C SER A 508 12.33 -12.97 -2.87
N LYS A 509 11.80 -12.98 -1.64
CA LYS A 509 11.14 -14.13 -1.02
C LYS A 509 9.64 -13.96 -0.88
N VAL A 510 9.14 -12.72 -0.76
CA VAL A 510 7.73 -12.45 -0.40
C VAL A 510 6.97 -11.52 -1.35
N LEU A 511 7.63 -11.01 -2.39
CA LEU A 511 7.04 -10.12 -3.42
C LEU A 511 7.27 -10.64 -4.86
N ARG A 512 7.52 -11.94 -5.01
CA ARG A 512 7.65 -12.57 -6.32
C ARG A 512 6.30 -12.69 -6.99
N LYS A 513 6.30 -13.09 -8.26
CA LYS A 513 5.08 -13.36 -9.01
C LYS A 513 4.26 -14.47 -8.34
N GLU A 514 4.94 -15.51 -7.87
CA GLU A 514 4.35 -16.61 -7.13
C GLU A 514 3.68 -16.13 -5.84
N ASP A 515 4.30 -15.18 -5.12
CA ASP A 515 3.72 -14.65 -3.88
C ASP A 515 2.48 -13.77 -4.12
N ILE A 516 2.38 -13.15 -5.30
CA ILE A 516 1.18 -12.46 -5.79
C ILE A 516 0.08 -13.49 -6.09
N GLU A 517 0.40 -14.56 -6.82
CA GLU A 517 -0.54 -15.64 -7.18
C GLU A 517 -1.07 -16.35 -5.92
N ILE A 518 -0.20 -16.58 -4.92
CA ILE A 518 -0.59 -17.15 -3.62
C ILE A 518 -1.54 -16.22 -2.88
N TYR A 519 -1.23 -14.91 -2.80
CA TYR A 519 -2.15 -13.96 -2.18
C TYR A 519 -3.50 -13.92 -2.91
N MET A 520 -3.48 -13.94 -4.25
CA MET A 520 -4.68 -14.00 -5.07
C MET A 520 -5.49 -15.28 -4.81
N LEU A 521 -4.84 -16.44 -4.68
CA LEU A 521 -5.51 -17.70 -4.34
C LEU A 521 -6.20 -17.59 -2.98
N ARG A 522 -5.47 -17.17 -1.95
CA ARG A 522 -6.02 -17.01 -0.58
C ARG A 522 -7.20 -16.04 -0.57
N LEU A 523 -7.06 -14.91 -1.26
CA LEU A 523 -8.09 -13.88 -1.34
C LEU A 523 -9.35 -14.43 -2.02
N MET A 524 -9.20 -15.11 -3.15
CA MET A 524 -10.32 -15.64 -3.92
C MET A 524 -11.00 -16.82 -3.20
N LEU A 525 -10.28 -17.67 -2.47
CA LEU A 525 -10.87 -18.74 -1.66
C LEU A 525 -11.71 -18.18 -0.50
N GLU A 526 -11.22 -17.14 0.18
CA GLU A 526 -11.97 -16.47 1.25
C GLU A 526 -13.18 -15.71 0.70
N TYR A 527 -13.01 -14.97 -0.41
CA TYR A 527 -14.11 -14.28 -1.06
C TYR A 527 -15.17 -15.27 -1.57
N ALA A 528 -14.76 -16.38 -2.18
CA ALA A 528 -15.65 -17.44 -2.62
C ALA A 528 -16.52 -17.96 -1.48
N ARG A 529 -15.92 -18.15 -0.30
CA ARG A 529 -16.68 -18.53 0.89
C ARG A 529 -17.64 -17.44 1.31
N VAL A 530 -17.23 -16.17 1.36
CA VAL A 530 -18.10 -15.04 1.76
C VAL A 530 -19.39 -14.98 0.93
N VAL A 531 -19.30 -15.27 -0.36
CA VAL A 531 -20.41 -15.21 -1.32
C VAL A 531 -21.14 -16.54 -1.53
N ASP A 532 -20.79 -17.60 -0.80
CA ASP A 532 -21.47 -18.90 -0.85
C ASP A 532 -22.66 -18.94 0.13
N ASP A 533 -23.80 -19.47 -0.30
CA ASP A 533 -25.00 -19.57 0.55
C ASP A 533 -24.78 -20.53 1.73
N ASN A 534 -23.84 -21.48 1.62
CA ASN A 534 -23.47 -22.44 2.66
C ASN A 534 -22.23 -22.02 3.47
N ARG A 535 -21.81 -20.74 3.40
CA ARG A 535 -20.53 -20.24 3.98
C ARG A 535 -20.21 -20.62 5.43
N ASP A 536 -21.26 -20.80 6.25
CA ASP A 536 -21.13 -21.16 7.67
C ASP A 536 -20.74 -22.63 7.89
N THR A 537 -20.98 -23.49 6.88
CA THR A 537 -20.62 -24.92 6.91
C THR A 537 -19.41 -25.23 6.04
N ILE A 538 -18.97 -24.32 5.17
CA ILE A 538 -17.79 -24.52 4.34
C ILE A 538 -16.51 -24.36 5.17
N GLY A 539 -15.60 -25.32 5.06
CA GLY A 539 -14.25 -25.20 5.62
C GLY A 539 -13.48 -26.50 5.70
N TYR A 540 -12.16 -26.35 5.83
CA TYR A 540 -11.20 -27.42 6.06
C TYR A 540 -11.21 -27.84 7.54
N SER A 541 -11.68 -29.07 7.79
CA SER A 541 -11.79 -29.69 9.12
C SER A 541 -10.48 -30.26 9.66
N GLY A 542 -9.54 -30.63 8.79
CA GLY A 542 -8.27 -31.24 9.17
C GLY A 542 -7.47 -30.39 10.17
N ASP A 543 -6.55 -31.02 10.90
CA ASP A 543 -5.66 -30.29 11.80
C ASP A 543 -4.40 -29.77 11.11
N GLY A 544 -4.20 -30.13 9.83
CA GLY A 544 -3.06 -29.74 9.00
C GLY A 544 -1.93 -30.77 8.97
N SER A 545 -1.94 -31.76 9.87
CA SER A 545 -0.83 -32.72 9.99
C SER A 545 -0.74 -33.72 8.84
N GLU A 546 -1.81 -33.92 8.08
CA GLU A 546 -1.79 -34.74 6.88
C GLU A 546 -0.97 -34.12 5.75
N VAL A 547 -1.02 -32.79 5.63
CA VAL A 547 -0.26 -32.02 4.64
C VAL A 547 1.22 -32.00 5.04
N ASP A 548 1.51 -31.76 6.32
CA ASP A 548 2.90 -31.76 6.83
C ASP A 548 3.63 -33.09 6.57
N LYS A 549 2.92 -34.23 6.64
CA LYS A 549 3.47 -35.56 6.36
C LYS A 549 3.85 -35.77 4.89
N GLU A 550 3.12 -35.15 3.97
CA GLU A 550 3.44 -35.22 2.53
C GLU A 550 4.71 -34.42 2.21
N PHE A 551 5.00 -33.36 2.97
CA PHE A 551 6.26 -32.60 2.88
C PHE A 551 7.45 -33.30 3.57
N GLU A 552 7.20 -34.17 4.56
CA GLU A 552 8.23 -34.96 5.27
C GLU A 552 8.66 -36.26 4.54
N THR A 553 8.09 -36.57 3.38
CA THR A 553 8.60 -37.62 2.49
C THR A 553 9.50 -37.01 1.41
N PRO A 554 10.84 -37.04 1.56
CA PRO A 554 11.70 -36.92 0.40
C PRO A 554 11.46 -38.13 -0.50
N GLU A 555 11.53 -37.89 -1.80
CA GLU A 555 12.04 -38.86 -2.76
C GLU A 555 13.42 -39.35 -2.28
N SER A 556 13.41 -40.32 -1.37
CA SER A 556 14.51 -41.23 -1.10
C SER A 556 14.17 -42.53 -1.81
N GLN A 557 14.37 -42.54 -3.13
CA GLN A 557 14.79 -43.69 -3.90
C GLN A 557 15.58 -43.23 -5.12
#